data_AF-A0A6J2T3B0-F1
#
_entry.id   AF-A0A6J2T3B0-F1
#
_cell.length_a   1.000
_cell.length_b   1.000
_cell.length_c   1.000
_cell.angle_alpha   90.00
_cell.angle_beta   90.00
_cell.angle_gamma   90.00
#
_symmetry.space_group_name_H-M   'P 1'
#
loop_
_entity.id
_entity.type
_entity.pdbx_description
1 polymer ?
#
loop_
_entity_poly.entity_id
_entity_poly.type
_entity_poly.pdbx_seq_one_letter_code
_entity_poly.pdbx_strand_id
1 'polypeptide(L)'
;MSPRLGLFWLLTLLLLASSGSRESQLRIGKAINIFLRYGYLGISMRVIPYTDNEETERWIFKEPTRNVYKNIHLLTETNEDNTPGIFHGDFHMEFCDNRRQLFQAYFRDFTIERLDKPWEAFTGGWFPDNAAKKLGINNSFIQGDYSYVLVRVVRFRETGKLSTQIPINQTLENDVRARVEQMQIGNLTSAMRFMESFGTHYVNSYTTGNSLYQVFVYSRKNYKMIKDRIKSKGLNGLSKLDLYNYFAPWFAEHLGHIRSASANATLERWARRKLQYEYYVVKYLSLLKLHGNSTLLRSLDTLLGNDAILQLDLKSLNVVFREYPEKESWFHEVLDNNMKLWELNMPQNHPNR
;
A
#
# COMPACT_ATOMS: atom_id res chain seq x y z
N MET A 1 20.54 -50.98 -9.88
CA MET A 1 19.32 -50.15 -9.75
C MET A 1 19.02 -49.55 -11.11
N SER A 2 17.84 -49.81 -11.67
CA SER A 2 17.51 -49.49 -13.06
C SER A 2 17.43 -47.97 -13.28
N PRO A 3 18.14 -47.40 -14.27
CA PRO A 3 18.10 -45.96 -14.58
C PRO A 3 16.70 -45.47 -15.00
N ARG A 4 15.77 -46.38 -15.30
CA ARG A 4 14.38 -46.06 -15.65
C ARG A 4 13.53 -45.66 -14.43
N LEU A 5 13.83 -46.14 -13.23
CA LEU A 5 13.11 -45.73 -12.02
C LEU A 5 13.47 -44.30 -11.59
N GLY A 6 14.74 -43.92 -11.71
CA GLY A 6 15.20 -42.56 -11.40
C GLY A 6 14.59 -41.50 -12.31
N LEU A 7 14.44 -41.81 -13.60
CA LEU A 7 13.80 -40.92 -14.57
C LEU A 7 12.30 -40.72 -14.27
N PHE A 8 11.62 -41.76 -13.78
CA PHE A 8 10.19 -41.70 -13.44
C PHE A 8 9.94 -40.84 -12.20
N TRP A 9 10.82 -40.92 -11.19
CA TRP A 9 10.77 -40.05 -10.01
C TRP A 9 11.14 -38.60 -10.32
N LEU A 10 12.11 -38.37 -11.21
CA LEU A 10 12.44 -37.03 -11.71
C LEU A 10 11.32 -36.41 -12.55
N LEU A 11 10.65 -37.19 -13.41
CA LEU A 11 9.49 -36.71 -14.18
C LEU A 11 8.29 -36.42 -13.29
N THR A 12 8.02 -37.25 -12.28
CA THR A 12 6.92 -37.02 -11.33
C THR A 12 7.20 -35.83 -10.40
N LEU A 13 8.45 -35.61 -9.97
CA LEU A 13 8.86 -34.38 -9.28
C LEU A 13 8.77 -33.15 -10.18
N LEU A 14 9.13 -33.23 -11.47
CA LEU A 14 8.93 -32.13 -12.42
C LEU A 14 7.44 -31.85 -12.73
N LEU A 15 6.60 -32.89 -12.78
CA LEU A 15 5.16 -32.77 -13.00
C LEU A 15 4.42 -32.26 -11.75
N LEU A 16 4.90 -32.59 -10.55
CA LEU A 16 4.43 -32.00 -9.29
C LEU A 16 4.95 -30.57 -9.08
N ALA A 17 6.12 -30.22 -9.64
CA ALA A 17 6.62 -28.86 -9.65
C ALA A 17 5.96 -27.95 -10.72
N SER A 18 5.26 -28.53 -11.70
CA SER A 18 4.58 -27.80 -12.79
C SER A 18 3.05 -27.71 -12.65
N SER A 19 2.46 -28.28 -11.58
CA SER A 19 1.05 -28.08 -11.23
C SER A 19 0.88 -26.88 -10.29
N GLY A 20 1.11 -25.70 -10.85
CA GLY A 20 0.81 -24.43 -10.20
C GLY A 20 1.60 -23.30 -10.82
N SER A 21 1.13 -22.76 -11.95
CA SER A 21 1.47 -21.39 -12.30
C SER A 21 1.03 -20.50 -11.14
N ARG A 22 1.97 -20.14 -10.25
CA ARG A 22 1.75 -19.10 -9.24
C ARG A 22 1.58 -17.79 -9.99
N GLU A 23 0.35 -17.51 -10.42
CA GLU A 23 0.03 -16.24 -11.07
C GLU A 23 -0.05 -15.14 -10.00
N SER A 24 1.09 -14.78 -9.43
CA SER A 24 1.25 -13.65 -8.51
C SER A 24 1.38 -12.36 -9.31
N GLN A 25 0.26 -11.83 -9.76
CA GLN A 25 0.17 -10.50 -10.35
C GLN A 25 -1.07 -9.80 -9.82
N LEU A 26 -0.88 -8.56 -9.34
CA LEU A 26 -1.98 -7.67 -9.01
C LEU A 26 -2.77 -7.39 -10.30
N ARG A 27 -4.01 -7.87 -10.35
CA ARG A 27 -4.90 -7.71 -11.51
C ARG A 27 -6.32 -7.48 -11.03
N ILE A 28 -7.08 -6.72 -11.81
CA ILE A 28 -8.48 -6.42 -11.50
C ILE A 28 -9.31 -7.70 -11.50
N GLY A 29 -10.23 -7.82 -10.53
CA GLY A 29 -11.13 -8.95 -10.38
C GLY A 29 -10.51 -10.19 -9.74
N LYS A 30 -9.19 -10.20 -9.50
CA LYS A 30 -8.54 -11.29 -8.78
C LYS A 30 -8.81 -11.18 -7.28
N ALA A 31 -9.04 -12.34 -6.66
CA ALA A 31 -9.28 -12.45 -5.24
C ALA A 31 -7.99 -12.59 -4.42
N ILE A 32 -8.04 -12.01 -3.22
CA ILE A 32 -6.99 -11.95 -2.22
C ILE A 32 -7.60 -12.33 -0.86
N ASN A 33 -6.88 -13.17 -0.11
CA ASN A 33 -7.19 -13.42 1.29
C ASN A 33 -6.39 -12.46 2.17
N ILE A 34 -7.05 -11.45 2.74
CA ILE A 34 -6.36 -10.45 3.57
C ILE A 34 -6.04 -10.98 4.97
N PHE A 35 -6.73 -12.03 5.45
CA PHE A 35 -6.48 -12.61 6.77
C PHE A 35 -5.12 -13.27 6.89
N LEU A 36 -4.54 -13.76 5.78
CA LEU A 36 -3.23 -14.41 5.79
C LEU A 36 -2.13 -13.52 6.37
N ARG A 37 -2.20 -12.20 6.11
CA ARG A 37 -1.20 -11.21 6.52
C ARG A 37 -1.82 -9.92 7.03
N TYR A 38 -2.98 -10.00 7.68
CA TYR A 38 -3.54 -8.81 8.32
C TYR A 38 -2.50 -8.19 9.27
N GLY A 39 -2.36 -6.86 9.28
CA GLY A 39 -1.31 -6.14 10.02
C GLY A 39 0.08 -6.17 9.37
N TYR A 40 0.30 -7.04 8.38
CA TYR A 40 1.56 -7.28 7.71
C TYR A 40 1.44 -7.27 6.18
N LEU A 41 0.36 -6.71 5.63
CA LEU A 41 0.16 -6.67 4.17
C LEU A 41 1.32 -5.98 3.45
N GLY A 42 2.05 -5.07 4.11
CA GLY A 42 3.25 -4.44 3.53
C GLY A 42 4.44 -5.38 3.28
N ILE A 43 4.40 -6.62 3.75
CA ILE A 43 5.39 -7.66 3.42
C ILE A 43 5.13 -8.25 2.03
N SER A 44 3.87 -8.25 1.60
CA SER A 44 3.44 -8.92 0.39
C SER A 44 2.84 -7.99 -0.67
N MET A 45 2.55 -6.75 -0.28
CA MET A 45 2.19 -5.62 -1.12
C MET A 45 3.29 -4.57 -1.00
N ARG A 46 3.92 -4.21 -2.12
CA ARG A 46 5.05 -3.26 -2.11
C ARG A 46 4.55 -1.83 -1.96
N VAL A 47 4.27 -1.44 -0.72
CA VAL A 47 3.77 -0.09 -0.33
C VAL A 47 4.84 0.69 0.44
N ILE A 48 5.48 0.01 1.40
CA ILE A 48 6.72 0.40 2.07
C ILE A 48 7.43 -0.92 2.41
N PRO A 49 8.43 -1.36 1.63
CA PRO A 49 9.08 -2.64 1.88
C PRO A 49 9.89 -2.63 3.19
N TYR A 50 10.27 -3.81 3.64
CA TYR A 50 10.90 -4.05 4.95
C TYR A 50 12.43 -3.97 4.91
N THR A 51 13.04 -4.33 3.78
CA THR A 51 14.49 -4.50 3.63
C THR A 51 15.13 -3.40 2.80
N ASP A 52 16.29 -2.93 3.27
CA ASP A 52 17.21 -2.06 2.51
C ASP A 52 18.07 -2.85 1.50
N ASN A 53 17.94 -4.18 1.49
CA ASN A 53 18.68 -5.02 0.56
C ASN A 53 18.09 -4.84 -0.83
N GLU A 54 18.98 -4.68 -1.81
CA GLU A 54 18.66 -4.63 -3.23
C GLU A 54 18.03 -5.97 -3.64
N GLU A 55 16.72 -6.13 -3.40
CA GLU A 55 15.95 -7.23 -3.97
C GLU A 55 16.08 -7.11 -5.49
N THR A 56 16.82 -8.04 -6.08
CA THR A 56 17.06 -8.15 -7.52
C THR A 56 15.77 -8.38 -8.30
N GLU A 57 14.73 -8.90 -7.64
CA GLU A 57 13.41 -9.09 -8.23
C GLU A 57 12.50 -7.89 -8.00
N ARG A 58 12.06 -7.27 -9.11
CA ARG A 58 11.02 -6.25 -9.13
C ARG A 58 9.64 -6.89 -8.96
N TRP A 59 9.28 -7.24 -7.73
CA TRP A 59 7.91 -7.64 -7.40
C TRP A 59 7.12 -6.44 -6.88
N ILE A 60 5.81 -6.43 -7.19
CA ILE A 60 4.83 -5.47 -6.65
C ILE A 60 3.88 -6.19 -5.68
N PHE A 61 3.59 -7.46 -5.97
CA PHE A 61 2.70 -8.32 -5.19
C PHE A 61 3.25 -9.75 -5.07
N LYS A 62 3.27 -10.30 -3.85
CA LYS A 62 3.84 -11.63 -3.52
C LYS A 62 2.81 -12.67 -3.10
N GLU A 63 1.63 -12.27 -2.62
CA GLU A 63 0.63 -13.26 -2.19
C GLU A 63 0.03 -13.99 -3.39
N PRO A 64 -0.44 -15.24 -3.21
CA PRO A 64 -1.22 -15.91 -4.23
C PRO A 64 -2.53 -15.14 -4.48
N THR A 65 -2.86 -14.93 -5.74
CA THR A 65 -4.16 -14.41 -6.17
C THR A 65 -4.97 -15.52 -6.85
N ARG A 66 -6.30 -15.41 -6.82
CA ARG A 66 -7.20 -16.38 -7.47
C ARG A 66 -8.10 -15.71 -8.48
N ASN A 67 -8.31 -16.36 -9.62
CA ASN A 67 -9.36 -15.97 -10.55
C ASN A 67 -10.69 -16.47 -10.01
N VAL A 68 -11.68 -15.58 -9.92
CA VAL A 68 -13.02 -15.90 -9.42
C VAL A 68 -14.04 -15.92 -10.53
N TYR A 69 -13.91 -15.00 -11.47
CA TYR A 69 -14.78 -14.84 -12.62
C TYR A 69 -14.04 -15.16 -13.91
N LYS A 70 -14.73 -15.82 -14.83
CA LYS A 70 -14.28 -15.99 -16.22
C LYS A 70 -14.42 -14.66 -16.94
N ASN A 71 -13.48 -14.35 -17.83
CA ASN A 71 -13.52 -13.19 -18.72
C ASN A 71 -13.72 -11.82 -18.03
N ILE A 72 -13.28 -11.68 -16.78
CA ILE A 72 -13.43 -10.43 -16.02
C ILE A 72 -12.70 -9.25 -16.69
N HIS A 73 -11.64 -9.52 -17.45
CA HIS A 73 -10.87 -8.54 -18.22
C HIS A 73 -11.71 -7.74 -19.23
N LEU A 74 -12.87 -8.24 -19.64
CA LEU A 74 -13.79 -7.50 -20.50
C LEU A 74 -14.48 -6.33 -19.78
N LEU A 75 -14.45 -6.33 -18.44
CA LEU A 75 -15.03 -5.30 -17.58
C LEU A 75 -13.97 -4.39 -16.96
N THR A 76 -12.74 -4.44 -17.44
CA THR A 76 -11.61 -3.71 -16.87
C THR A 76 -11.15 -2.58 -17.77
N GLU A 77 -10.91 -1.42 -17.18
CA GLU A 77 -10.19 -0.32 -17.79
C GLU A 77 -8.78 -0.27 -17.19
N THR A 78 -7.76 -0.41 -18.05
CA THR A 78 -6.36 -0.23 -17.66
C THR A 78 -5.77 0.90 -18.49
N ASN A 79 -5.16 1.86 -17.81
CA ASN A 79 -4.44 2.96 -18.43
C ASN A 79 -2.98 2.93 -17.97
N GLU A 80 -2.07 2.96 -18.94
CA GLU A 80 -0.64 3.15 -18.69
C GLU A 80 -0.24 4.55 -19.10
N ASP A 81 0.36 5.30 -18.18
CA ASP A 81 0.93 6.60 -18.46
C ASP A 81 2.45 6.48 -18.63
N ASN A 82 2.83 6.32 -19.89
CA ASN A 82 4.22 6.24 -20.33
C ASN A 82 4.68 7.55 -21.00
N THR A 83 3.95 8.67 -20.83
CA THR A 83 4.24 9.93 -21.52
C THR A 83 5.61 10.47 -21.08
N PRO A 84 6.63 10.48 -21.95
CA PRO A 84 7.98 10.86 -21.55
C PRO A 84 8.11 12.38 -21.43
N GLY A 85 8.79 12.86 -20.38
CA GLY A 85 9.25 14.26 -20.29
C GLY A 85 8.28 15.25 -19.66
N ILE A 86 7.05 14.83 -19.30
CA ILE A 86 6.11 15.60 -18.49
C ILE A 86 5.88 14.86 -17.18
N PHE A 87 6.28 15.48 -16.07
CA PHE A 87 6.02 14.93 -14.74
C PHE A 87 4.53 15.16 -14.40
N HIS A 88 3.70 14.16 -14.68
CA HIS A 88 2.31 14.09 -14.23
C HIS A 88 2.26 13.47 -12.83
N GLY A 89 2.82 14.20 -11.86
CA GLY A 89 2.90 13.75 -10.49
C GLY A 89 2.35 14.77 -9.52
N ASP A 90 1.95 14.27 -8.36
CA ASP A 90 1.29 15.08 -7.35
C ASP A 90 2.23 15.34 -6.17
N PHE A 91 2.27 16.60 -5.74
CA PHE A 91 3.00 17.03 -4.56
C PHE A 91 1.99 17.25 -3.44
N HIS A 92 2.06 16.39 -2.43
CA HIS A 92 1.15 16.41 -1.30
C HIS A 92 1.89 16.75 -0.01
N MET A 93 1.22 17.53 0.83
CA MET A 93 1.67 17.87 2.17
C MET A 93 0.52 17.66 3.16
N GLU A 94 0.75 16.82 4.17
CA GLU A 94 -0.29 16.40 5.09
C GLU A 94 0.11 16.62 6.54
N PHE A 95 -0.71 17.41 7.23
CA PHE A 95 -0.53 17.78 8.62
C PHE A 95 -1.20 16.75 9.53
N CYS A 96 -0.39 16.01 10.29
CA CYS A 96 -0.84 14.92 11.16
C CYS A 96 -0.62 15.28 12.63
N ASP A 97 -1.69 15.38 13.41
CA ASP A 97 -1.59 15.76 14.82
C ASP A 97 -0.89 14.68 15.66
N ASN A 98 -0.92 13.42 15.24
CA ASN A 98 -0.31 12.31 15.97
C ASN A 98 0.07 11.16 15.02
N ARG A 99 0.72 10.13 15.56
CA ARG A 99 1.20 8.96 14.80
C ARG A 99 0.07 8.24 14.05
N ARG A 100 -1.11 8.13 14.65
CA ARG A 100 -2.27 7.49 14.00
C ARG A 100 -2.67 8.23 12.73
N GLN A 101 -2.76 9.56 12.82
CA GLN A 101 -3.04 10.39 11.63
C GLN A 101 -1.91 10.29 10.59
N LEU A 102 -0.65 10.11 11.00
CA LEU A 102 0.46 9.89 10.06
C LEU A 102 0.31 8.59 9.26
N PHE A 103 -0.12 7.50 9.89
CA PHE A 103 -0.40 6.25 9.19
C PHE A 103 -1.62 6.36 8.28
N GLN A 104 -2.69 7.01 8.76
CA GLN A 104 -3.88 7.31 7.96
C GLN A 104 -3.54 8.14 6.72
N ALA A 105 -2.70 9.17 6.89
CA ALA A 105 -2.18 10.01 5.82
C ALA A 105 -1.41 9.19 4.77
N TYR A 106 -0.47 8.35 5.22
CA TYR A 106 0.33 7.53 4.31
C TYR A 106 -0.54 6.59 3.46
N PHE A 107 -1.53 5.94 4.08
CA PHE A 107 -2.39 4.93 3.48
C PHE A 107 -3.78 5.46 3.09
N ARG A 108 -3.95 6.77 2.89
CA ARG A 108 -5.26 7.37 2.57
C ARG A 108 -5.96 6.70 1.39
N ASP A 109 -5.20 6.40 0.34
CA ASP A 109 -5.73 5.84 -0.91
C ASP A 109 -5.75 4.30 -0.91
N PHE A 110 -5.65 3.69 0.26
CA PHE A 110 -5.79 2.25 0.47
C PHE A 110 -7.11 1.99 1.19
N THR A 111 -8.01 1.33 0.48
CA THR A 111 -9.35 1.00 0.97
C THR A 111 -9.55 -0.51 0.91
N ILE A 112 -10.13 -1.03 1.98
CA ILE A 112 -10.48 -2.44 2.12
C ILE A 112 -11.88 -2.42 2.69
N GLU A 113 -12.85 -2.92 1.93
CA GLU A 113 -14.24 -3.00 2.36
C GLU A 113 -14.34 -3.75 3.70
N ARG A 114 -15.28 -3.33 4.55
CA ARG A 114 -15.49 -3.86 5.92
C ARG A 114 -14.41 -3.51 6.95
N LEU A 115 -13.33 -2.79 6.60
CA LEU A 115 -12.44 -2.19 7.60
C LEU A 115 -12.79 -0.74 7.87
N ASP A 116 -12.86 -0.38 9.15
CA ASP A 116 -12.97 1.03 9.56
C ASP A 116 -11.60 1.71 9.46
N LYS A 117 -10.52 0.93 9.60
CA LYS A 117 -9.15 1.41 9.58
C LYS A 117 -8.27 0.60 8.62
N PRO A 118 -8.41 0.77 7.29
CA PRO A 118 -7.65 0.01 6.30
C PRO A 118 -6.13 0.07 6.50
N TRP A 119 -5.61 1.19 6.98
CA TRP A 119 -4.18 1.38 7.28
C TRP A 119 -3.64 0.43 8.37
N GLU A 120 -4.48 -0.06 9.29
CA GLU A 120 -4.08 -1.05 10.30
C GLU A 120 -3.78 -2.42 9.66
N ALA A 121 -4.37 -2.75 8.51
CA ALA A 121 -4.05 -3.99 7.79
C ALA A 121 -2.60 -4.01 7.26
N PHE A 122 -1.98 -2.83 7.09
CA PHE A 122 -0.58 -2.69 6.66
C PHE A 122 0.39 -2.45 7.81
N THR A 123 -0.07 -1.75 8.85
CA THR A 123 0.78 -1.19 9.92
C THR A 123 0.59 -1.84 11.28
N GLY A 124 -0.47 -2.63 11.48
CA GLY A 124 -0.81 -3.22 12.79
C GLY A 124 0.30 -4.10 13.38
N GLY A 125 1.15 -4.67 12.52
CA GLY A 125 2.32 -5.45 12.92
C GLY A 125 3.62 -4.65 13.06
N TRP A 126 3.61 -3.32 12.92
CA TRP A 126 4.83 -2.50 12.96
C TRP A 126 5.20 -2.14 14.39
N PHE A 127 6.22 -2.80 14.94
CA PHE A 127 6.86 -2.31 16.16
C PHE A 127 7.47 -0.92 15.96
N PRO A 128 7.66 -0.13 17.04
CA PRO A 128 8.13 1.25 16.93
C PRO A 128 9.41 1.44 16.09
N ASP A 129 10.42 0.57 16.24
CA ASP A 129 11.65 0.63 15.43
C ASP A 129 11.40 0.41 13.93
N ASN A 130 10.53 -0.54 13.59
CA ASN A 130 10.16 -0.83 12.20
C ASN A 130 9.38 0.35 11.60
N ALA A 131 8.41 0.89 12.34
CA ALA A 131 7.66 2.07 11.93
C ALA A 131 8.59 3.29 11.70
N ALA A 132 9.52 3.52 12.63
CA ALA A 132 10.50 4.60 12.55
C ALA A 132 11.38 4.46 11.30
N LYS A 133 11.94 3.27 11.07
CA LYS A 133 12.76 2.95 9.90
C LYS A 133 12.00 3.22 8.60
N LYS A 134 10.77 2.71 8.49
CA LYS A 134 9.89 2.87 7.33
C LYS A 134 9.54 4.33 7.06
N LEU A 135 9.26 5.11 8.11
CA LEU A 135 8.96 6.54 8.00
C LEU A 135 10.20 7.42 7.83
N GLY A 136 11.40 6.84 7.97
CA GLY A 136 12.66 7.55 7.89
C GLY A 136 12.96 8.44 9.10
N ILE A 137 12.36 8.19 10.26
CA ILE A 137 12.57 8.96 11.48
C ILE A 137 13.18 8.12 12.61
N ASN A 138 13.66 8.74 13.68
CA ASN A 138 14.15 8.00 14.86
C ASN A 138 12.97 7.42 15.68
N ASN A 139 13.20 6.28 16.34
CA ASN A 139 12.18 5.59 17.15
C ASN A 139 11.64 6.46 18.31
N SER A 140 12.48 7.31 18.92
CA SER A 140 12.04 8.26 19.95
C SER A 140 10.88 9.17 19.49
N PHE A 141 10.84 9.51 18.20
CA PHE A 141 9.79 10.33 17.61
C PHE A 141 8.53 9.55 17.22
N ILE A 142 8.55 8.21 17.27
CA ILE A 142 7.37 7.36 17.13
C ILE A 142 6.67 7.14 18.47
N GLN A 143 7.44 7.07 19.56
CA GLN A 143 6.94 6.77 20.90
C GLN A 143 6.53 8.02 21.70
N GLY A 144 7.14 9.17 21.40
CA GLY A 144 6.83 10.44 22.09
C GLY A 144 5.58 11.16 21.56
N ASP A 145 5.20 12.23 22.27
CA ASP A 145 4.08 13.10 21.89
C ASP A 145 4.50 14.16 20.88
N TYR A 146 4.54 13.76 19.60
CA TYR A 146 4.90 14.62 18.49
C TYR A 146 3.78 14.76 17.47
N SER A 147 3.86 15.82 16.66
CA SER A 147 3.05 16.00 15.47
C SER A 147 3.93 15.95 14.23
N TYR A 148 3.34 15.58 13.11
CA TYR A 148 4.08 15.21 11.90
C TYR A 148 3.56 15.98 10.69
N VAL A 149 4.45 16.23 9.74
CA VAL A 149 4.06 16.61 8.38
C VAL A 149 4.63 15.59 7.42
N LEU A 150 3.75 14.91 6.69
CA LEU A 150 4.13 13.99 5.61
C LEU A 150 4.16 14.80 4.31
N VAL A 151 5.32 14.87 3.68
CA VAL A 151 5.46 15.41 2.31
C VAL A 151 5.70 14.24 1.37
N ARG A 152 4.97 14.20 0.25
CA ARG A 152 5.07 13.12 -0.74
C ARG A 152 5.06 13.70 -2.16
N VAL A 153 5.87 13.10 -3.02
CA VAL A 153 5.88 13.33 -4.47
C VAL A 153 5.66 12.00 -5.16
N VAL A 154 4.59 11.90 -5.94
CA VAL A 154 4.13 10.64 -6.53
C VAL A 154 4.21 10.71 -8.05
N ARG A 155 4.61 9.60 -8.69
CA ARG A 155 4.41 9.37 -10.13
C ARG A 155 3.63 8.09 -10.32
N PHE A 156 2.41 8.21 -10.83
CA PHE A 156 1.60 7.07 -11.26
C PHE A 156 2.14 6.55 -12.59
N ARG A 157 2.07 5.24 -12.81
CA ARG A 157 2.52 4.57 -14.05
C ARG A 157 1.40 3.77 -14.69
N GLU A 158 0.65 3.05 -13.88
CA GLU A 158 -0.43 2.21 -14.37
C GLU A 158 -1.59 2.31 -13.38
N THR A 159 -2.80 2.38 -13.92
CA THR A 159 -4.04 2.32 -13.14
C THR A 159 -4.97 1.31 -13.78
N GLY A 160 -5.44 0.36 -12.98
CA GLY A 160 -6.49 -0.57 -13.36
C GLY A 160 -7.73 -0.33 -12.50
N LYS A 161 -8.91 -0.44 -13.09
CA LYS A 161 -10.18 -0.46 -12.34
C LYS A 161 -11.25 -1.26 -13.09
N LEU A 162 -12.26 -1.72 -12.36
CA LEU A 162 -13.51 -2.15 -12.98
C LEU A 162 -14.25 -0.94 -13.56
N SER A 163 -14.66 -1.03 -14.83
CA SER A 163 -15.41 0.04 -15.52
C SER A 163 -16.86 0.13 -15.01
N THR A 164 -17.40 -1.00 -14.58
CA THR A 164 -18.77 -1.16 -14.10
C THR A 164 -18.80 -2.15 -12.94
N GLN A 165 -19.89 -2.13 -12.17
CA GLN A 165 -20.10 -3.16 -11.15
C GLN A 165 -20.20 -4.53 -11.82
N ILE A 166 -19.56 -5.56 -11.22
CA ILE A 166 -19.61 -6.93 -11.74
C ILE A 166 -21.09 -7.34 -11.92
N PRO A 167 -21.54 -7.75 -13.11
CA PRO A 167 -22.91 -8.20 -13.32
C PRO A 167 -23.28 -9.40 -12.44
N ILE A 168 -24.55 -9.53 -12.05
CA ILE A 168 -25.03 -10.66 -11.23
C ILE A 168 -24.78 -12.00 -11.93
N ASN A 169 -24.98 -12.04 -13.25
CA ASN A 169 -24.80 -13.22 -14.10
C ASN A 169 -23.36 -13.40 -14.60
N GLN A 170 -22.36 -12.73 -13.99
CA GLN A 170 -20.97 -12.91 -14.38
C GLN A 170 -20.54 -14.35 -14.10
N THR A 171 -20.11 -15.05 -15.15
CA THR A 171 -19.74 -16.46 -15.05
C THR A 171 -18.57 -16.68 -14.08
N LEU A 172 -18.80 -17.46 -13.03
CA LEU A 172 -17.77 -17.91 -12.09
C LEU A 172 -16.86 -18.98 -12.72
N GLU A 173 -15.63 -19.09 -12.22
CA GLU A 173 -14.80 -20.26 -12.45
C GLU A 173 -15.45 -21.53 -11.90
N ASN A 174 -15.17 -22.68 -12.52
CA ASN A 174 -15.91 -23.93 -12.24
C ASN A 174 -15.75 -24.41 -10.79
N ASP A 175 -14.54 -24.30 -10.26
CA ASP A 175 -14.19 -24.66 -8.88
C ASP A 175 -14.81 -23.70 -7.87
N VAL A 176 -14.86 -22.40 -8.19
CA VAL A 176 -15.53 -21.37 -7.39
C VAL A 176 -17.03 -21.67 -7.32
N ARG A 177 -17.68 -21.90 -8.47
CA ARG A 177 -19.12 -22.23 -8.53
C ARG A 177 -19.44 -23.46 -7.68
N ALA A 178 -18.66 -24.53 -7.85
CA ALA A 178 -18.87 -25.76 -7.07
C ALA A 178 -18.75 -25.50 -5.56
N ARG A 179 -17.83 -24.64 -5.11
CA ARG A 179 -17.73 -24.29 -3.70
C ARG A 179 -18.85 -23.38 -3.21
N VAL A 180 -19.30 -22.43 -4.04
CA VAL A 180 -20.48 -21.60 -3.74
C VAL A 180 -21.72 -22.46 -3.50
N GLU A 181 -21.94 -23.47 -4.35
CA GLU A 181 -23.04 -24.43 -4.22
C GLU A 181 -22.94 -25.25 -2.90
N GLN A 182 -21.74 -25.67 -2.53
CA GLN A 182 -21.46 -26.44 -1.32
C GLN A 182 -21.50 -25.64 0.00
N MET A 183 -21.59 -24.30 -0.06
CA MET A 183 -21.58 -23.49 1.16
C MET A 183 -22.85 -23.72 1.99
N GLN A 184 -22.68 -23.98 3.28
CA GLN A 184 -23.76 -24.24 4.23
C GLN A 184 -23.99 -23.02 5.14
N ILE A 185 -25.22 -22.52 5.16
CA ILE A 185 -25.64 -21.41 6.03
C ILE A 185 -25.58 -21.88 7.50
N GLY A 186 -25.14 -20.99 8.40
CA GLY A 186 -24.94 -21.30 9.82
C GLY A 186 -23.67 -22.12 10.14
N ASN A 187 -22.96 -22.62 9.13
CA ASN A 187 -21.73 -23.38 9.31
C ASN A 187 -20.49 -22.50 9.08
N LEU A 188 -19.87 -22.03 10.17
CA LEU A 188 -18.69 -21.17 10.12
C LEU A 188 -17.53 -21.81 9.35
N THR A 189 -17.29 -23.11 9.56
CA THR A 189 -16.21 -23.86 8.91
C THR A 189 -16.37 -23.86 7.39
N SER A 190 -17.60 -23.91 6.88
CA SER A 190 -17.89 -23.86 5.45
C SER A 190 -17.44 -22.52 4.83
N ALA A 191 -17.80 -21.41 5.48
CA ALA A 191 -17.41 -20.06 5.04
C ALA A 191 -15.89 -19.82 5.18
N MET A 192 -15.28 -20.24 6.29
CA MET A 192 -13.83 -20.13 6.48
C MET A 192 -13.05 -20.89 5.40
N ARG A 193 -13.46 -22.12 5.07
CA ARG A 193 -12.84 -22.90 3.98
C ARG A 193 -12.97 -22.22 2.62
N PHE A 194 -14.09 -21.53 2.35
CA PHE A 194 -14.22 -20.73 1.13
C PHE A 194 -13.18 -19.60 1.11
N MET A 195 -13.08 -18.83 2.20
CA MET A 195 -12.14 -17.72 2.31
C MET A 195 -10.68 -18.15 2.21
N GLU A 196 -10.32 -19.28 2.79
CA GLU A 196 -8.99 -19.89 2.67
C GLU A 196 -8.68 -20.32 1.23
N SER A 197 -9.66 -20.85 0.50
CA SER A 197 -9.47 -21.40 -0.83
C SER A 197 -9.40 -20.31 -1.92
N PHE A 198 -10.30 -19.32 -1.84
CA PHE A 198 -10.52 -18.34 -2.91
C PHE A 198 -10.17 -16.91 -2.51
N GLY A 199 -10.26 -16.59 -1.22
CA GLY A 199 -10.01 -15.24 -0.71
C GLY A 199 -11.22 -14.59 -0.07
N THR A 200 -10.99 -13.39 0.43
CA THR A 200 -11.96 -12.59 1.18
C THR A 200 -12.45 -11.38 0.40
N HIS A 201 -11.57 -10.86 -0.46
CA HIS A 201 -11.76 -9.63 -1.21
C HIS A 201 -11.26 -9.82 -2.63
N TYR A 202 -11.71 -9.00 -3.57
CA TYR A 202 -11.14 -8.89 -4.90
C TYR A 202 -10.60 -7.48 -5.15
N VAL A 203 -9.64 -7.38 -6.08
CA VAL A 203 -9.08 -6.09 -6.50
C VAL A 203 -10.09 -5.37 -7.39
N ASN A 204 -10.69 -4.30 -6.86
CA ASN A 204 -11.62 -3.47 -7.61
C ASN A 204 -10.89 -2.40 -8.43
N SER A 205 -9.89 -1.77 -7.82
CA SER A 205 -8.95 -0.88 -8.51
C SER A 205 -7.57 -0.91 -7.87
N TYR A 206 -6.56 -0.58 -8.66
CA TYR A 206 -5.20 -0.33 -8.18
C TYR A 206 -4.56 0.78 -9.00
N THR A 207 -3.59 1.45 -8.37
CA THR A 207 -2.65 2.32 -9.07
C THR A 207 -1.24 1.98 -8.61
N THR A 208 -0.36 1.75 -9.58
CA THR A 208 1.04 1.41 -9.38
C THR A 208 1.93 2.51 -9.96
N GLY A 209 3.15 2.60 -9.44
CA GLY A 209 4.11 3.64 -9.80
C GLY A 209 5.22 3.68 -8.78
N ASN A 210 5.68 4.88 -8.44
CA ASN A 210 6.60 5.06 -7.31
C ASN A 210 6.40 6.45 -6.68
N SER A 211 6.90 6.62 -5.45
CA SER A 211 6.88 7.90 -4.77
C SER A 211 8.11 8.10 -3.89
N LEU A 212 8.45 9.37 -3.70
CA LEU A 212 9.33 9.82 -2.62
C LEU A 212 8.49 10.43 -1.52
N TYR A 213 8.85 10.19 -0.27
CA TYR A 213 8.22 10.82 0.88
C TYR A 213 9.23 11.18 1.96
N GLN A 214 8.86 12.17 2.78
CA GLN A 214 9.64 12.63 3.91
C GLN A 214 8.70 13.01 5.06
N VAL A 215 9.04 12.59 6.28
CA VAL A 215 8.31 12.94 7.49
C VAL A 215 9.08 13.99 8.27
N PHE A 216 8.45 15.11 8.55
CA PHE A 216 8.97 16.15 9.45
C PHE A 216 8.29 16.02 10.80
N VAL A 217 9.08 16.06 11.88
CA VAL A 217 8.58 15.91 13.25
C VAL A 217 8.65 17.26 13.96
N TYR A 218 7.59 17.61 14.67
CA TYR A 218 7.47 18.88 15.38
C TYR A 218 6.95 18.66 16.80
N SER A 219 7.40 19.50 17.73
CA SER A 219 6.70 19.71 18.99
C SER A 219 5.31 20.30 18.74
N ARG A 220 4.37 20.01 19.64
CA ARG A 220 2.97 20.47 19.57
C ARG A 220 2.84 21.97 19.33
N LYS A 221 3.69 22.77 19.99
CA LYS A 221 3.71 24.23 19.89
C LYS A 221 4.08 24.69 18.47
N ASN A 222 5.21 24.23 17.94
CA ASN A 222 5.68 24.63 16.61
C ASN A 222 4.73 24.13 15.52
N TYR A 223 4.25 22.90 15.65
CA TYR A 223 3.26 22.34 14.73
C TYR A 223 1.99 23.19 14.65
N LYS A 224 1.40 23.56 15.80
CA LYS A 224 0.18 24.39 15.83
C LYS A 224 0.40 25.72 15.13
N MET A 225 1.51 26.40 15.44
CA MET A 225 1.87 27.66 14.79
C MET A 225 1.97 27.51 13.27
N ILE A 226 2.67 26.49 12.77
CA ILE A 226 2.85 26.25 11.33
C ILE A 226 1.50 25.91 10.67
N LYS A 227 0.70 25.04 11.29
CA LYS A 227 -0.63 24.62 10.81
C LYS A 227 -1.57 25.81 10.70
N ASP A 228 -1.60 26.70 11.70
CA ASP A 228 -2.47 27.88 11.70
C ASP A 228 -2.03 28.92 10.64
N ARG A 229 -0.72 29.09 10.43
CA ARG A 229 -0.18 29.94 9.36
C ARG A 229 -0.54 29.42 7.97
N ILE A 230 -0.43 28.11 7.75
CA ILE A 230 -0.77 27.49 6.46
C ILE A 230 -2.28 27.50 6.23
N LYS A 231 -3.10 27.26 7.26
CA LYS A 231 -4.56 27.37 7.16
C LYS A 231 -5.03 28.78 6.81
N SER A 232 -4.40 29.81 7.38
CA SER A 232 -4.80 31.21 7.14
C SER A 232 -4.34 31.77 5.80
N LYS A 233 -3.14 31.42 5.33
CA LYS A 233 -2.58 31.96 4.08
C LYS A 233 -2.70 31.02 2.87
N GLY A 234 -2.95 29.73 3.10
CA GLY A 234 -2.76 28.69 2.10
C GLY A 234 -1.27 28.42 1.81
N LEU A 235 -0.94 27.25 1.25
CA LEU A 235 0.44 26.91 0.88
C LEU A 235 0.99 27.85 -0.19
N ASN A 236 0.17 28.23 -1.17
CA ASN A 236 0.54 29.15 -2.25
C ASN A 236 0.64 30.61 -1.79
N GLY A 237 0.08 30.95 -0.63
CA GLY A 237 0.18 32.29 -0.03
C GLY A 237 1.40 32.46 0.88
N LEU A 238 2.21 31.42 1.07
CA LEU A 238 3.51 31.52 1.74
C LEU A 238 4.61 31.79 0.72
N SER A 239 5.56 32.65 1.09
CA SER A 239 6.76 32.80 0.29
C SER A 239 7.55 31.49 0.30
N LYS A 240 8.32 31.23 -0.77
CA LYS A 240 9.19 30.06 -0.85
C LYS A 240 10.15 30.01 0.35
N LEU A 241 10.67 31.17 0.78
CA LEU A 241 11.55 31.30 1.92
C LEU A 241 10.86 30.90 3.24
N ASP A 242 9.64 31.40 3.48
CA ASP A 242 8.87 31.05 4.68
C ASP A 242 8.61 29.55 4.75
N LEU A 243 8.26 28.95 3.61
CA LEU A 243 8.02 27.51 3.53
C LEU A 243 9.27 26.71 3.87
N TYR A 244 10.45 27.04 3.32
CA TYR A 244 11.68 26.33 3.70
C TYR A 244 12.07 26.57 5.16
N ASN A 245 11.84 27.78 5.68
CA ASN A 245 12.11 28.09 7.08
C ASN A 245 11.28 27.22 8.02
N TYR A 246 9.97 27.09 7.81
CA TYR A 246 9.12 26.27 8.68
C TYR A 246 9.53 24.79 8.71
N PHE A 247 10.18 24.29 7.66
CA PHE A 247 10.61 22.91 7.50
C PHE A 247 12.12 22.71 7.71
N ALA A 248 12.78 23.69 8.33
CA ALA A 248 14.19 23.64 8.64
C ALA A 248 14.49 23.10 10.05
N PRO A 249 15.75 22.72 10.35
CA PRO A 249 16.16 22.15 11.64
C PRO A 249 15.92 23.02 12.88
N TRP A 250 15.70 24.32 12.73
CA TRP A 250 15.41 25.22 13.86
C TRP A 250 13.92 25.31 14.20
N PHE A 251 13.03 24.74 13.37
CA PHE A 251 11.59 24.61 13.67
C PHE A 251 11.18 23.16 13.94
N ALA A 252 11.73 22.23 13.17
CA ALA A 252 11.44 20.80 13.31
C ALA A 252 12.35 20.15 14.36
N GLU A 253 11.77 19.29 15.21
CA GLU A 253 12.51 18.47 16.17
C GLU A 253 13.35 17.41 15.44
N HIS A 254 12.86 16.95 14.28
CA HIS A 254 13.56 16.00 13.45
C HIS A 254 13.13 16.08 11.99
N LEU A 255 14.11 16.04 11.10
CA LEU A 255 13.93 15.96 9.67
C LEU A 255 14.16 14.51 9.26
N GLY A 256 13.08 13.81 8.94
CA GLY A 256 13.17 12.43 8.49
C GLY A 256 13.99 12.30 7.21
N HIS A 257 14.60 11.14 7.03
CA HIS A 257 15.22 10.75 5.79
C HIS A 257 14.18 10.68 4.67
N ILE A 258 14.58 11.09 3.47
CA ILE A 258 13.76 10.89 2.27
C ILE A 258 13.77 9.40 1.94
N ARG A 259 12.58 8.81 1.87
CA ARG A 259 12.33 7.40 1.57
C ARG A 259 11.56 7.24 0.27
N SER A 260 11.66 6.05 -0.32
CA SER A 260 10.88 5.69 -1.50
C SER A 260 9.85 4.61 -1.17
N ALA A 261 8.67 4.64 -1.81
CA ALA A 261 7.64 3.60 -1.63
C ALA A 261 8.12 2.22 -2.08
N SER A 262 9.04 2.16 -3.05
CA SER A 262 9.64 0.90 -3.50
C SER A 262 10.93 0.49 -2.77
N ALA A 263 11.46 1.28 -1.84
CA ALA A 263 12.83 1.18 -1.32
C ALA A 263 13.91 1.05 -2.41
N ASN A 264 13.76 1.76 -3.51
CA ASN A 264 14.78 1.85 -4.54
C ASN A 264 15.97 2.68 -4.02
N ALA A 265 17.06 2.00 -3.67
CA ALA A 265 18.26 2.64 -3.13
C ALA A 265 18.88 3.68 -4.09
N THR A 266 18.77 3.48 -5.40
CA THR A 266 19.27 4.44 -6.40
C THR A 266 18.47 5.74 -6.36
N LEU A 267 17.14 5.63 -6.23
CA LEU A 267 16.24 6.77 -6.08
C LEU A 267 16.50 7.53 -4.76
N GLU A 268 16.68 6.83 -3.64
CA GLU A 268 17.02 7.45 -2.36
C GLU A 268 18.41 8.10 -2.37
N ARG A 269 19.41 7.47 -3.01
CA ARG A 269 20.75 8.05 -3.23
C ARG A 269 20.70 9.29 -4.12
N TRP A 270 19.85 9.31 -5.15
CA TRP A 270 19.62 10.49 -5.96
C TRP A 270 19.01 11.62 -5.11
N ALA A 271 17.98 11.31 -4.31
CA ALA A 271 17.32 12.28 -3.45
C ALA A 271 18.29 12.90 -2.44
N ARG A 272 19.11 12.10 -1.76
CA ARG A 272 20.14 12.58 -0.82
C ARG A 272 21.14 13.54 -1.48
N ARG A 273 21.53 13.29 -2.73
CA ARG A 273 22.49 14.15 -3.44
C ARG A 273 21.87 15.42 -4.01
N LYS A 274 20.67 15.33 -4.59
CA LYS A 274 20.06 16.44 -5.34
C LYS A 274 19.17 17.32 -4.48
N LEU A 275 18.60 16.79 -3.39
CA LEU A 275 17.63 17.48 -2.53
C LEU A 275 18.23 18.07 -1.25
N GLN A 276 19.56 18.12 -1.17
CA GLN A 276 20.24 18.90 -0.15
C GLN A 276 19.98 20.39 -0.37
N TYR A 277 19.53 21.05 0.67
CA TYR A 277 19.37 22.49 0.77
C TYR A 277 20.44 23.05 1.71
N GLU A 278 21.00 24.20 1.35
CA GLU A 278 22.05 24.88 2.09
C GLU A 278 21.53 26.27 2.45
N TYR A 279 21.50 26.56 3.74
CA TYR A 279 21.10 27.85 4.28
C TYR A 279 22.18 28.34 5.24
N TYR A 280 22.86 29.42 4.85
CA TYR A 280 24.12 29.86 5.46
C TYR A 280 25.13 28.71 5.57
N VAL A 281 25.39 28.22 6.78
CA VAL A 281 26.35 27.13 7.06
C VAL A 281 25.66 25.78 7.31
N VAL A 282 24.33 25.75 7.34
CA VAL A 282 23.54 24.54 7.67
C VAL A 282 23.11 23.85 6.38
N LYS A 283 23.43 22.56 6.28
CA LYS A 283 23.03 21.68 5.19
C LYS A 283 22.02 20.66 5.70
N TYR A 284 20.87 20.54 5.02
CA TYR A 284 19.85 19.56 5.37
C TYR A 284 19.11 19.05 4.13
N LEU A 285 18.50 17.87 4.23
CA LEU A 285 17.72 17.27 3.15
C LEU A 285 16.25 17.72 3.23
N SER A 286 15.69 18.17 2.12
CA SER A 286 14.29 18.55 2.07
C SER A 286 13.64 18.20 0.73
N LEU A 287 12.60 17.38 0.78
CA LEU A 287 11.76 17.04 -0.38
C LEU A 287 11.05 18.27 -0.95
N LEU A 288 10.89 19.32 -0.14
CA LEU A 288 10.37 20.62 -0.59
C LEU A 288 11.22 21.26 -1.70
N LYS A 289 12.49 20.84 -1.89
CA LYS A 289 13.31 21.32 -3.00
C LYS A 289 12.72 21.01 -4.39
N LEU A 290 11.87 19.98 -4.46
CA LEU A 290 11.13 19.63 -5.68
C LEU A 290 9.97 20.59 -5.98
N HIS A 291 9.42 21.24 -4.95
CA HIS A 291 8.26 22.12 -5.09
C HIS A 291 8.59 23.31 -6.01
N GLY A 292 7.91 23.36 -7.16
CA GLY A 292 8.13 24.38 -8.20
C GLY A 292 9.48 24.28 -8.94
N ASN A 293 10.20 23.16 -8.86
CA ASN A 293 11.47 22.97 -9.58
C ASN A 293 11.33 21.95 -10.72
N SER A 294 10.98 22.44 -11.90
CA SER A 294 10.75 21.60 -13.10
C SER A 294 11.97 20.80 -13.54
N THR A 295 13.19 21.33 -13.39
CA THR A 295 14.42 20.62 -13.75
C THR A 295 14.66 19.40 -12.85
N LEU A 296 14.47 19.55 -11.53
CA LEU A 296 14.58 18.42 -10.61
C LEU A 296 13.46 17.41 -10.82
N LEU A 297 12.22 17.86 -11.07
CA LEU A 297 11.09 16.98 -11.35
C LEU A 297 11.29 16.15 -12.62
N ARG A 298 11.82 16.74 -13.70
CA ARG A 298 12.19 16.01 -14.91
C ARG A 298 13.27 14.96 -14.66
N SER A 299 14.29 15.29 -13.86
CA SER A 299 15.32 14.32 -13.48
C SER A 299 14.78 13.22 -12.56
N LEU A 300 13.74 13.49 -11.79
CA LEU A 300 13.11 12.53 -10.89
C LEU A 300 12.15 11.58 -11.64
N ASP A 301 11.44 12.10 -12.65
CA ASP A 301 10.49 11.33 -13.45
C ASP A 301 11.12 10.07 -14.07
N THR A 302 12.37 10.17 -14.52
CA THR A 302 13.10 9.03 -15.10
C THR A 302 13.48 7.95 -14.09
N LEU A 303 13.46 8.28 -12.79
CA LEU A 303 13.83 7.37 -11.69
C LEU A 303 12.61 6.76 -10.99
N LEU A 304 11.45 7.42 -11.06
CA LEU A 304 10.20 6.91 -10.48
C LEU A 304 9.56 5.88 -11.42
N GLY A 305 10.06 4.64 -11.38
CA GLY A 305 9.54 3.49 -12.13
C GLY A 305 8.18 2.98 -11.65
N ASN A 306 7.74 1.83 -12.19
CA ASN A 306 6.53 1.14 -11.75
C ASN A 306 6.90 0.06 -10.73
N ASP A 307 7.23 0.47 -9.50
CA ASP A 307 7.89 -0.40 -8.50
C ASP A 307 7.11 -0.52 -7.18
N ALA A 308 5.96 0.12 -7.04
CA ALA A 308 5.17 0.13 -5.80
C ALA A 308 3.67 0.25 -6.09
N ILE A 309 2.85 -0.27 -5.18
CA ILE A 309 1.41 0.00 -5.11
C ILE A 309 1.25 1.34 -4.39
N LEU A 310 0.54 2.27 -5.03
CA LEU A 310 0.31 3.61 -4.50
C LEU A 310 -1.14 3.81 -4.06
N GLN A 311 -2.08 3.12 -4.72
CA GLN A 311 -3.50 3.12 -4.37
C GLN A 311 -4.07 1.71 -4.56
N LEU A 312 -5.01 1.33 -3.71
CA LEU A 312 -5.63 0.02 -3.75
C LEU A 312 -7.06 0.12 -3.21
N ASP A 313 -8.01 -0.46 -3.94
CA ASP A 313 -9.38 -0.67 -3.47
C ASP A 313 -9.72 -2.15 -3.55
N LEU A 314 -9.93 -2.75 -2.38
CA LEU A 314 -10.36 -4.13 -2.23
C LEU A 314 -11.83 -4.17 -1.81
N LYS A 315 -12.65 -4.85 -2.60
CA LYS A 315 -14.07 -5.08 -2.31
C LYS A 315 -14.31 -6.50 -1.85
N SER A 316 -15.30 -6.69 -0.99
CA SER A 316 -15.58 -7.99 -0.39
C SER A 316 -16.07 -8.99 -1.43
N LEU A 317 -15.70 -10.25 -1.24
CA LEU A 317 -15.99 -11.31 -2.21
C LEU A 317 -17.41 -11.88 -2.07
N ASN A 318 -18.28 -11.27 -1.24
CA ASN A 318 -19.68 -11.66 -1.09
C ASN A 318 -20.43 -11.64 -2.44
N VAL A 319 -20.00 -10.80 -3.38
CA VAL A 319 -20.57 -10.64 -4.73
C VAL A 319 -20.61 -11.93 -5.56
N VAL A 320 -19.86 -12.97 -5.19
CA VAL A 320 -19.92 -14.29 -5.84
C VAL A 320 -21.18 -15.08 -5.48
N PHE A 321 -21.88 -14.67 -4.42
CA PHE A 321 -23.09 -15.33 -3.90
C PHE A 321 -24.38 -14.62 -4.32
N ARG A 322 -24.35 -13.64 -5.23
CA ARG A 322 -25.54 -12.83 -5.57
C ARG A 322 -26.74 -13.61 -6.12
N GLU A 323 -26.50 -14.80 -6.69
CA GLU A 323 -27.56 -15.72 -7.10
C GLU A 323 -28.23 -16.43 -5.89
N TYR A 324 -27.63 -16.33 -4.69
CA TYR A 324 -28.03 -17.00 -3.46
C TYR A 324 -28.04 -16.00 -2.28
N PRO A 325 -29.08 -15.15 -2.13
CA PRO A 325 -29.09 -14.06 -1.15
C PRO A 325 -28.83 -14.48 0.31
N GLU A 326 -29.34 -15.62 0.74
CA GLU A 326 -29.11 -16.14 2.10
C GLU A 326 -27.64 -16.54 2.33
N LYS A 327 -27.00 -17.11 1.31
CA LYS A 327 -25.57 -17.44 1.33
C LYS A 327 -24.70 -16.18 1.31
N GLU A 328 -25.10 -15.17 0.53
CA GLU A 328 -24.43 -13.87 0.51
C GLU A 328 -24.47 -13.21 1.89
N SER A 329 -25.64 -13.16 2.54
CA SER A 329 -25.79 -12.62 3.89
C SER A 329 -24.95 -13.40 4.91
N TRP A 330 -24.96 -14.73 4.84
CA TRP A 330 -24.17 -15.57 5.72
C TRP A 330 -22.65 -15.34 5.56
N PHE A 331 -22.16 -15.30 4.32
CA PHE A 331 -20.75 -15.03 4.05
C PHE A 331 -20.36 -13.62 4.53
N HIS A 332 -21.22 -12.64 4.29
CA HIS A 332 -21.02 -11.27 4.73
C HIS A 332 -20.89 -11.17 6.24
N GLU A 333 -21.80 -11.79 6.99
CA GLU A 333 -21.78 -11.82 8.46
C GLU A 333 -20.49 -12.46 8.99
N VAL A 334 -20.12 -13.62 8.45
CA VAL A 334 -18.89 -14.31 8.86
C VAL A 334 -17.65 -13.47 8.56
N LEU A 335 -17.56 -12.89 7.37
CA LEU A 335 -16.45 -12.03 6.97
C LEU A 335 -16.34 -10.83 7.91
N ASP A 336 -17.44 -10.13 8.15
CA ASP A 336 -17.47 -8.91 8.96
C ASP A 336 -17.07 -9.18 10.42
N ASN A 337 -17.64 -10.22 11.03
CA ASN A 337 -17.29 -10.62 12.39
C ASN A 337 -15.80 -10.93 12.52
N ASN A 338 -15.22 -11.66 11.56
CA ASN A 338 -13.77 -11.94 11.57
C ASN A 338 -12.94 -10.66 11.38
N MET A 339 -13.34 -9.78 10.47
CA MET A 339 -12.65 -8.50 10.24
C MET A 339 -12.62 -7.63 11.50
N LYS A 340 -13.74 -7.50 12.20
CA LYS A 340 -13.82 -6.75 13.46
C LYS A 340 -12.96 -7.37 14.56
N LEU A 341 -12.91 -8.70 14.65
CA LEU A 341 -12.01 -9.37 15.60
C LEU A 341 -10.53 -9.05 15.29
N TRP A 342 -10.13 -9.04 14.02
CA TRP A 342 -8.77 -8.67 13.63
C TRP A 342 -8.44 -7.20 13.94
N GLU A 343 -9.36 -6.27 13.65
CA GLU A 343 -9.21 -4.83 13.97
C GLU A 343 -9.06 -4.56 15.48
N LEU A 344 -9.73 -5.36 16.33
CA LEU A 344 -9.66 -5.19 17.78
C LEU A 344 -8.39 -5.79 18.40
N ASN A 345 -7.90 -6.89 17.84
CA ASN A 345 -6.82 -7.68 18.46
C ASN A 345 -5.42 -7.31 17.97
N MET A 346 -5.25 -6.94 16.70
CA MET A 346 -3.91 -6.68 16.14
C MET A 346 -3.22 -5.41 16.65
N PRO A 347 -3.93 -4.29 16.88
CA PRO A 347 -3.29 -3.08 17.42
C PRO A 347 -2.75 -3.22 18.85
N GLN A 348 -3.04 -4.32 19.56
CA GLN A 348 -2.63 -4.53 20.97
C GLN A 348 -1.13 -4.79 21.14
N ASN A 349 -0.37 -4.95 20.05
CA ASN A 349 1.11 -4.97 20.10
C ASN A 349 1.75 -3.58 20.28
N HIS A 350 0.95 -2.52 20.46
CA HIS A 350 1.43 -1.20 20.85
C HIS A 350 1.16 -0.98 22.35
N PRO A 351 2.20 -0.90 23.21
CA PRO A 351 2.04 -0.89 24.66
C PRO A 351 1.31 0.33 25.28
N ASN A 352 0.79 1.26 24.47
CA ASN A 352 0.10 2.46 24.97
C ASN A 352 -1.25 2.65 24.26
N ARG A 353 -2.24 1.83 24.63
CA ARG A 353 -3.62 2.32 24.74
C ARG A 353 -3.81 2.96 26.10
#